data_AF-A0A0E3GQF9-F1
#
_entry.id   AF-A0A0E3GQF9-F1
#
_cell.length_a   1.000
_cell.length_b   1.000
_cell.length_c   1.000
_cell.angle_alpha   90.00
_cell.angle_beta   90.00
_cell.angle_gamma   90.00
#
_symmetry.space_group_name_H-M   'P 1'
#
loop_
_entity.id
_entity.type
_entity.pdbx_description
1 polymer ?
#
loop_
_entity_poly.entity_id
_entity_poly.type
_entity_poly.pdbx_seq_one_letter_code
_entity_poly.pdbx_strand_id
1 'polypeptide(L)' 'MTVPELLKSKKTIFLFTQHGWAWYACGSRYYKVSGNIILPVDK' A
#
# COMPACT_ATOMS: atom_id res chain seq x y z
N MET A 1 -6.40 8.24 -3.57
CA MET A 1 -6.46 6.77 -3.55
C MET A 1 -6.69 6.32 -2.12
N THR A 2 -7.73 5.55 -1.88
CA THR A 2 -8.15 5.07 -0.55
C THR A 2 -7.72 3.61 -0.33
N VAL A 3 -7.68 3.13 0.91
CA VAL A 3 -7.27 1.73 1.25
C VAL A 3 -8.11 0.71 0.48
N PRO A 4 -9.45 0.86 0.40
CA PRO A 4 -10.28 -0.06 -0.37
C PRO A 4 -9.96 -0.04 -1.88
N GLU A 5 -9.62 1.12 -2.46
CA GLU A 5 -9.24 1.23 -3.87
C GLU A 5 -7.89 0.56 -4.14
N LEU A 6 -6.91 0.76 -3.25
CA LEU A 6 -5.61 0.09 -3.33
C LEU A 6 -5.78 -1.43 -3.23
N LEU A 7 -6.54 -1.92 -2.26
CA LEU A 7 -6.74 -3.36 -2.04
C LEU A 7 -7.64 -4.02 -3.10
N LYS A 8 -8.55 -3.27 -3.74
CA LYS A 8 -9.36 -3.79 -4.86
C LYS A 8 -8.59 -3.86 -6.18
N SER A 9 -7.49 -3.13 -6.33
CA SER A 9 -6.67 -3.18 -7.54
C SER A 9 -6.02 -4.55 -7.69
N LYS A 10 -6.31 -5.24 -8.79
CA LYS A 10 -5.71 -6.56 -9.13
C LYS A 10 -4.19 -6.51 -9.30
N LYS A 11 -3.61 -5.31 -9.40
CA LYS A 11 -2.17 -5.08 -9.53
C LYS A 11 -1.48 -4.83 -8.19
N THR A 12 -2.22 -4.89 -7.09
CA THR A 12 -1.68 -4.68 -5.75
C THR A 12 -1.10 -5.97 -5.20
N ILE A 13 0.16 -5.90 -4.81
CA ILE A 13 0.94 -7.00 -4.25
C ILE A 13 1.36 -6.57 -2.85
N PHE A 14 1.02 -7.41 -1.86
CA PHE A 14 1.55 -7.25 -0.51
C PHE A 14 3.04 -7.59 -0.49
N LEU A 15 3.85 -6.75 0.17
CA LEU A 15 5.30 -6.94 0.26
C LEU A 15 5.69 -7.48 1.63
N PHE A 16 5.48 -6.68 2.69
CA PHE A 16 5.84 -7.03 4.06
C PHE A 16 5.13 -6.09 5.05
N THR A 17 5.22 -6.43 6.34
CA THR A 17 4.79 -5.56 7.44
C THR A 17 6.00 -5.11 8.27
N GLN A 18 6.03 -3.83 8.64
CA GLN A 18 7.10 -3.27 9.49
C GLN A 18 6.54 -2.16 10.38
N HIS A 19 6.81 -2.21 11.69
CA HIS A 19 6.39 -1.19 12.67
C HIS A 19 4.90 -0.80 12.59
N GLY A 20 4.00 -1.77 12.37
CA GLY A 20 2.55 -1.50 12.25
C GLY A 20 2.11 -0.92 10.90
N TRP A 21 3.00 -0.89 9.91
CA TRP A 21 2.71 -0.54 8.52
C TRP A 21 2.74 -1.77 7.64
N ALA A 22 1.74 -1.93 6.79
CA ALA A 22 1.69 -2.91 5.71
C ALA A 22 2.13 -2.25 4.41
N TRP A 23 3.13 -2.83 3.75
CA TRP A 23 3.72 -2.31 2.53
C TRP A 23 3.14 -3.03 1.32
N TYR A 24 2.75 -2.26 0.31
CA TYR A 24 2.14 -2.74 -0.91
C TYR A 24 2.81 -2.12 -2.13
N ALA A 25 3.02 -2.92 -3.16
CA ALA A 25 3.32 -2.45 -4.50
C ALA A 25 2.04 -2.46 -5.33
N CYS A 26 1.72 -1.38 -6.03
CA CYS A 26 0.65 -1.36 -7.01
C CYS A 26 1.18 -0.80 -8.32
N GLY A 27 1.49 -1.71 -9.26
CA GLY A 27 2.22 -1.36 -10.48
C GLY A 27 3.64 -0.88 -10.17
N SER A 28 3.98 0.33 -10.63
CA SER A 28 5.30 0.97 -10.41
C SER A 28 5.36 1.85 -9.16
N ARG A 29 4.30 1.89 -8.35
CA ARG A 29 4.20 2.74 -7.15
C ARG A 29 4.18 1.88 -5.89
N TYR A 30 4.78 2.40 -4.83
CA TYR A 30 4.83 1.78 -3.52
C TYR A 30 3.99 2.56 -2.53
N TYR A 31 3.31 1.85 -1.64
CA TYR A 31 2.43 2.42 -0.64
C TYR A 31 2.69 1.73 0.69
N LYS A 32 2.67 2.50 1.77
CA LYS A 32 2.59 1.97 3.12
C LYS A 32 1.22 2.31 3.70
N VAL A 33 0.60 1.34 4.34
CA VAL A 33 -0.76 1.39 4.87
C VAL A 33 -0.72 1.11 6.35
N SER A 34 -1.39 1.93 7.16
CA SER A 34 -1.64 1.63 8.56
C SER A 34 -3.06 2.05 8.91
N GLY A 35 -3.90 1.07 9.27
CA GLY A 35 -5.33 1.29 9.43
C GLY A 35 -5.96 1.88 8.16
N ASN A 36 -6.54 3.08 8.27
CA ASN A 36 -7.14 3.82 7.16
C ASN A 36 -6.19 4.82 6.47
N ILE A 37 -4.93 4.89 6.90
CA ILE A 37 -3.94 5.82 6.36
C ILE A 37 -3.16 5.12 5.26
N ILE A 38 -3.08 5.76 4.09
CA ILE A 38 -2.14 5.38 3.02
C ILE A 38 -1.16 6.50 2.85
N LEU A 39 0.12 6.15 2.77
CA LEU A 39 1.17 7.06 2.37
C LEU A 39 1.86 6.48 1.13
N PRO A 40 1.96 7.25 0.03
CA PRO A 40 2.83 6.88 -1.07
C PRO A 40 4.28 6.90 -0.58
N VAL A 41 5.04 5.90 -0.99
CA VAL A 41 6.48 5.81 -0.77
C VAL A 41 7.11 6.23 -2.09
N ASP A 42 7.08 7.53 -2.35
CA ASP A 42 7.87 8.12 -3.44
C ASP A 42 9.34 8.12 -3.03
N LYS A 43 10.22 8.03 -4.04
CA LYS A 43 11.68 8.12 -3.86
C LYS A 43 12.10 9.54 -3.49
#